data_AF-A0A521SNH2-F1
#
_entry.id   AF-A0A521SNH2-F1
#
_cell.length_a   1.000
_cell.length_b   1.000
_cell.length_c   1.000
_cell.angle_alpha   90.00
_cell.angle_beta   90.00
_cell.angle_gamma   90.00
#
_symmetry.space_group_name_H-M   'P 1'
#
loop_
_entity.id
_entity.type
_entity.pdbx_description
1 polymer ?
#
loop_
_entity_poly.entity_id
_entity_poly.type
_entity_poly.pdbx_seq_one_letter_code
_entity_poly.pdbx_strand_id
1 'polypeptide(L)'
;MIRSLAAAFIAGGMFLTAAAVGADDVILRVAAETDNYCHLKFPAIREDTLFWDRPLLQDATSRDVIDFYGSCNHDPLEKDEVRRQRADLGYPRINPD
;
A
#
# COMPACT_ATOMS: atom_id res chain seq x y z
N MET A 1 12.60 -50.84 56.41
CA MET A 1 13.34 -49.63 56.78
C MET A 1 13.86 -48.97 55.52
N ILE A 2 13.19 -47.91 55.04
CA ILE A 2 13.71 -47.04 53.98
C ILE A 2 13.35 -45.61 54.37
N ARG A 3 14.35 -44.86 54.82
CA ARG A 3 14.33 -43.41 55.01
C ARG A 3 14.65 -42.79 53.67
N SER A 4 13.82 -41.87 53.18
CA SER A 4 14.23 -40.99 52.07
C SER A 4 13.75 -39.59 52.35
N LEU A 5 14.69 -38.75 52.82
CA LEU A 5 14.59 -37.30 52.76
C LEU A 5 14.37 -36.91 51.30
N ALA A 6 13.30 -36.19 51.01
CA ALA A 6 13.10 -35.55 49.73
C ALA A 6 14.15 -34.44 49.56
N ALA A 7 15.23 -34.75 48.85
CA ALA A 7 16.19 -33.75 48.40
C ALA A 7 15.56 -32.95 47.26
N ALA A 8 15.03 -31.77 47.58
CA ALA A 8 14.54 -30.82 46.58
C ALA A 8 15.74 -30.23 45.82
N PHE A 9 16.05 -30.77 44.64
CA PHE A 9 16.97 -30.14 43.69
C PHE A 9 16.22 -29.01 42.97
N ILE A 10 16.53 -27.76 43.31
CA ILE A 10 16.11 -26.61 42.51
C ILE A 10 17.08 -26.50 41.34
N ALA A 11 16.62 -26.89 40.15
CA ALA A 11 17.33 -26.66 38.91
C ALA A 11 17.41 -25.14 38.65
N GLY A 12 18.62 -24.58 38.68
CA GLY A 12 18.87 -23.21 38.24
C GLY A 12 18.65 -23.09 36.74
N GLY A 13 17.65 -22.31 36.33
CA GLY A 13 17.42 -22.01 34.92
C GLY A 13 18.56 -21.17 34.35
N MET A 14 19.15 -21.61 33.25
CA MET A 14 20.04 -20.79 32.43
C MET A 14 19.25 -19.60 31.87
N PHE A 15 19.51 -18.40 32.38
CA PHE A 15 19.11 -17.17 31.71
C PHE A 15 20.06 -16.95 30.54
N LEU A 16 19.67 -17.40 29.36
CA LEU A 16 20.26 -16.96 28.10
C LEU A 16 19.66 -15.61 27.74
N THR A 17 20.27 -14.51 28.20
CA THR A 17 20.03 -13.21 27.58
C THR A 17 20.72 -13.20 26.23
N ALA A 18 20.00 -13.55 25.16
CA ALA A 18 20.45 -13.20 23.83
C ALA A 18 20.39 -11.67 23.73
N ALA A 19 21.54 -11.01 23.80
CA ALA A 19 21.61 -9.64 23.33
C ALA A 19 21.27 -9.68 21.83
N ALA A 20 20.15 -9.08 21.45
CA ALA A 20 19.90 -8.79 20.05
C ALA A 20 21.02 -7.86 19.60
N VAL A 21 21.98 -8.40 18.86
CA VAL A 21 22.88 -7.62 18.02
C VAL A 21 21.98 -7.00 16.96
N GLY A 22 21.50 -5.80 17.24
CA GLY A 22 21.05 -4.91 16.18
C GLY A 22 22.28 -4.62 15.35
N ALA A 23 22.24 -4.98 14.06
CA ALA A 23 23.14 -4.32 13.14
C ALA A 23 22.91 -2.82 13.30
N ASP A 24 23.98 -2.05 13.52
CA ASP A 24 23.97 -0.60 13.43
C ASP A 24 23.76 -0.20 11.96
N ASP A 25 22.60 -0.57 11.41
CA ASP A 25 22.22 -0.16 10.08
C ASP A 25 21.60 1.22 10.21
N VAL A 26 22.37 2.23 9.81
CA VAL A 26 21.91 3.60 9.79
C VAL A 26 20.81 3.68 8.74
N ILE A 27 19.55 3.85 9.17
CA ILE A 27 18.45 4.17 8.26
C ILE A 27 18.75 5.56 7.65
N LEU A 28 19.38 5.55 6.49
CA LEU A 28 19.67 6.75 5.71
C LEU A 28 18.44 7.11 4.88
N ARG A 29 17.92 8.32 5.10
CA ARG A 29 17.01 8.98 4.15
C ARG A 29 17.83 9.41 2.94
N VAL A 30 17.86 8.56 1.92
CA VAL A 30 18.34 8.94 0.59
C VAL A 30 17.17 9.61 -0.13
N ALA A 31 17.43 10.76 -0.78
CA ALA A 31 16.47 11.32 -1.71
C ALA A 31 16.28 10.27 -2.82
N ALA A 32 15.11 9.64 -2.86
CA ALA A 32 14.78 8.80 -3.98
C ALA A 32 14.80 9.69 -5.23
N GLU A 33 15.44 9.23 -6.31
CA GLU A 33 15.35 9.92 -7.61
C GLU A 33 13.91 9.75 -8.12
N THR A 34 13.02 10.61 -7.61
CA THR A 34 11.56 10.57 -7.79
C THR A 34 11.09 11.63 -8.75
N ASP A 35 11.90 11.97 -9.74
CA ASP A 35 11.46 12.77 -10.89
C ASP A 35 10.26 12.15 -11.62
N ASN A 36 9.95 10.88 -11.32
CA ASN A 36 8.82 10.14 -11.89
C ASN A 36 7.69 9.80 -10.90
N TYR A 37 7.76 10.18 -9.61
CA TYR A 37 6.68 9.92 -8.65
C TYR A 37 6.05 11.24 -8.17
N CYS A 38 4.83 11.49 -8.62
CA CYS A 38 4.08 12.70 -8.35
C CYS A 38 2.79 12.44 -7.59
N HIS A 39 2.33 13.50 -6.93
CA HIS A 39 0.99 13.65 -6.40
C HIS A 39 0.18 14.52 -7.37
N LEU A 40 -0.85 13.95 -7.99
CA LEU A 40 -1.70 14.59 -8.98
C LEU A 40 -3.15 14.63 -8.50
N LYS A 41 -3.88 15.68 -8.90
CA LYS A 41 -5.32 15.81 -8.65
C LYS A 41 -6.03 16.13 -9.96
N PHE A 42 -7.08 15.37 -10.26
CA PHE A 42 -7.87 15.55 -11.47
C PHE A 42 -9.34 15.19 -11.23
N PRO A 43 -10.29 15.78 -11.99
CA PRO A 43 -11.71 15.42 -11.87
C PRO A 43 -11.92 13.94 -12.21
N ALA A 44 -12.86 13.28 -11.54
CA ALA A 44 -13.28 11.94 -11.93
C ALA A 44 -13.91 11.93 -13.32
N ILE A 45 -14.03 10.76 -13.93
CA ILE A 45 -14.73 10.59 -15.21
C ILE A 45 -16.23 10.76 -14.99
N ARG A 46 -16.92 11.41 -15.94
CA ARG A 46 -18.38 11.52 -15.90
C ARG A 46 -18.99 10.12 -16.00
N GLU A 47 -19.82 9.76 -15.01
CA GLU A 47 -20.42 8.43 -14.88
C GLU A 47 -21.16 7.98 -16.16
N ASP A 48 -21.85 8.90 -16.84
CA ASP A 48 -22.58 8.62 -18.08
C ASP A 48 -21.69 8.28 -19.29
N THR A 49 -20.41 8.66 -19.23
CA THR A 49 -19.41 8.38 -20.28
C THR A 49 -18.35 7.36 -19.85
N LEU A 50 -18.38 6.90 -18.60
CA LEU A 50 -17.36 6.02 -18.05
C LEU A 50 -17.21 4.70 -18.83
N PHE A 51 -18.29 4.24 -19.47
CA PHE A 51 -18.32 3.02 -20.26
C PHE A 51 -18.17 3.24 -21.77
N TRP A 52 -17.95 4.47 -22.21
CA TRP A 52 -17.75 4.79 -23.63
C TRP A 52 -16.31 4.56 -24.05
N ASP A 53 -16.09 4.47 -25.36
CA ASP A 53 -14.74 4.36 -25.94
C ASP A 53 -13.89 5.61 -25.69
N ARG A 54 -14.53 6.76 -25.47
CA ARG A 54 -13.90 8.05 -25.15
C ARG A 54 -14.58 8.69 -23.94
N PRO A 55 -14.20 8.29 -22.72
CA PRO A 55 -14.72 8.89 -21.51
C PRO A 55 -14.31 10.35 -21.40
N LEU A 56 -15.14 11.15 -20.73
CA LEU A 56 -14.89 12.57 -20.49
C LEU A 56 -14.75 12.83 -18.99
N LEU A 57 -13.79 13.67 -18.62
CA LEU A 57 -13.67 14.13 -17.25
C LEU A 57 -14.87 15.00 -16.87
N GLN A 58 -15.19 15.02 -15.57
CA GLN A 58 -16.09 16.00 -15.01
C GLN A 58 -15.52 17.42 -15.15
N ASP A 59 -16.39 18.41 -15.00
CA ASP A 59 -15.96 19.81 -14.98
C ASP A 59 -14.95 20.06 -13.84
N ALA A 60 -14.01 20.99 -14.05
CA ALA A 60 -12.97 21.30 -13.07
C ALA A 60 -13.53 21.86 -11.74
N THR A 61 -14.77 22.35 -11.72
CA THR A 61 -15.48 22.79 -10.51
C THR A 61 -16.18 21.66 -9.76
N SER A 62 -16.16 20.44 -10.30
CA SER A 62 -16.69 19.25 -9.63
C SER A 62 -15.96 18.99 -8.31
N ARG A 63 -16.70 18.48 -7.33
CA ARG A 63 -16.15 18.02 -6.04
C ARG A 63 -15.66 16.57 -6.08
N ASP A 64 -15.95 15.86 -7.16
CA ASP A 64 -15.52 14.49 -7.36
C ASP A 64 -14.15 14.48 -8.03
N VAL A 65 -13.11 14.36 -7.20
CA VAL A 65 -11.70 14.54 -7.58
C VAL A 65 -10.93 13.30 -7.16
N ILE A 66 -10.15 12.76 -8.08
CA ILE A 66 -9.21 11.69 -7.82
C ILE A 66 -7.90 12.28 -7.29
N ASP A 67 -7.46 11.76 -6.16
CA ASP A 67 -6.20 12.09 -5.52
C ASP A 67 -5.19 10.94 -5.81
N PHE A 68 -4.34 11.14 -6.81
CA PHE A 68 -3.49 10.10 -7.40
C PHE A 68 -2.04 10.27 -6.98
N TYR A 69 -1.40 9.15 -6.64
CA TYR A 69 0.04 9.06 -6.39
C TYR A 69 0.65 8.03 -7.33
N GLY A 70 1.61 8.45 -8.15
CA GLY A 70 2.21 7.56 -9.14
C GLY A 70 3.00 8.34 -10.18
N SER A 71 2.96 7.89 -11.43
CA SER A 71 3.71 8.53 -12.52
C SER A 71 3.32 10.01 -12.70
N CYS A 72 4.30 10.88 -12.83
CA CYS A 72 4.07 12.31 -13.13
C CYS A 72 3.38 12.55 -14.48
N ASN A 73 3.50 11.61 -15.42
CA ASN A 73 2.87 11.67 -16.74
C ASN A 73 1.58 10.81 -16.81
N HIS A 74 0.93 10.57 -15.68
CA HIS A 74 -0.32 9.80 -15.62
C HIS A 74 -1.44 10.51 -16.39
N ASP A 75 -2.08 9.81 -17.33
CA ASP A 75 -3.24 10.30 -18.07
C ASP A 75 -4.53 9.88 -17.34
N PRO A 76 -5.38 10.82 -16.90
CA PRO A 76 -6.62 10.54 -16.18
C PRO A 76 -7.69 9.83 -17.03
N LEU A 77 -7.48 9.70 -18.35
CA LEU A 77 -8.37 9.00 -19.27
C LEU A 77 -7.74 7.69 -19.82
N GLU A 78 -6.59 7.28 -19.31
CA GLU A 78 -5.97 6.02 -19.69
C GLU A 78 -6.78 4.81 -19.20
N LYS A 79 -6.67 3.69 -19.91
CA LYS A 79 -7.39 2.43 -19.65
C LYS A 79 -7.33 1.99 -18.18
N ASP A 80 -6.18 2.15 -17.54
CA ASP A 80 -5.97 1.74 -16.16
C ASP A 80 -6.81 2.57 -15.19
N GLU A 81 -6.88 3.89 -15.40
CA GLU A 81 -7.70 4.79 -14.58
C GLU A 81 -9.19 4.56 -14.81
N VAL A 82 -9.60 4.43 -16.08
CA VAL A 82 -10.98 4.09 -16.45
C VAL A 82 -11.42 2.79 -15.77
N ARG A 83 -10.55 1.76 -15.78
CA ARG A 83 -10.84 0.46 -15.13
C ARG A 83 -10.90 0.59 -13.61
N ARG A 84 -10.07 1.44 -12.99
CA ARG A 84 -10.14 1.71 -11.55
C ARG A 84 -11.49 2.33 -11.18
N GLN A 85 -11.89 3.41 -11.84
CA GLN A 85 -13.16 4.09 -11.54
C GLN A 85 -14.39 3.21 -11.84
N ARG A 86 -14.35 2.37 -12.88
CA ARG A 86 -15.38 1.34 -13.10
C ARG A 86 -15.47 0.35 -11.95
N ALA A 87 -14.33 -0.07 -11.41
CA ALA A 87 -14.29 -1.00 -10.28
C ALA A 87 -14.84 -0.38 -9.00
N ASP A 88 -14.66 0.92 -8.80
CA ASP A 88 -15.21 1.65 -7.66
C ASP A 88 -16.76 1.72 -7.72
N LEU A 89 -17.35 1.68 -8.93
CA LEU A 89 -18.79 1.49 -9.14
C LEU A 89 -19.26 0.03 -9.01
N GLY A 90 -18.36 -0.91 -8.69
CA GLY A 90 -18.68 -2.32 -8.51
C GLY A 90 -18.59 -3.18 -9.78
N TYR A 91 -18.04 -2.65 -10.89
CA TYR A 91 -17.82 -3.46 -12.09
C TYR A 91 -16.55 -4.30 -11.96
N PRO A 92 -16.55 -5.56 -12.39
CA PRO A 92 -15.35 -6.39 -12.32
C PRO A 92 -14.19 -5.74 -13.06
N ARG A 93 -12.97 -5.82 -12.51
CA ARG A 93 -11.75 -5.48 -13.25
C ARG A 93 -11.52 -6.56 -14.31
N ILE A 94 -12.21 -6.45 -15.43
CA ILE A 94 -11.96 -7.31 -16.59
C ILE A 94 -10.72 -6.75 -17.28
N ASN A 95 -9.67 -7.57 -17.40
CA ASN A 95 -8.50 -7.23 -18.21
C ASN A 95 -8.87 -7.48 -19.67
N PRO A 96 -8.90 -6.47 -20.55
CA PRO A 96 -8.97 -6.73 -21.98
C PRO A 96 -7.58 -7.20 -22.42
N ASP A 97 -7.46 -8.51 -22.67
CA ASP A 97 -6.29 -9.12 -23.31
C ASP A 97 -6.01 -8.52 -24.70
#